data_AF-A0A2M7RYN0-F1
#
_entry.id   AF-A0A2M7RYN0-F1
#
_cell.length_a   1.000
_cell.length_b   1.000
_cell.length_c   1.000
_cell.angle_alpha   90.00
_cell.angle_beta   90.00
_cell.angle_gamma   90.00
#
_symmetry.space_group_name_H-M   'P 1'
#
loop_
_entity.id
_entity.type
_entity.pdbx_description
1 polymer ?
#
loop_
_entity_poly.entity_id
_entity_poly.type
_entity_poly.pdbx_seq_one_letter_code
_entity_poly.pdbx_strand_id
1 'polypeptide(L)' 'FLRVINISNPASPSEVGSYDTPYSAQGVYVSGNYAYVADGDSGLIILKCTLP' A
#
# COMPACT_ATOMS: atom_id res chain seq x y z
N PHE A 1 -5.21 6.16 -3.83
CA PHE A 1 -3.77 6.03 -4.08
C PHE A 1 -3.04 5.40 -2.89
N LEU A 2 -2.26 4.33 -3.11
CA LEU A 2 -1.39 3.67 -2.13
C LEU A 2 0.09 3.87 -2.50
N ARG A 3 0.94 4.13 -1.50
CA ARG A 3 2.41 4.18 -1.65
C ARG A 3 3.06 3.16 -0.74
N VAL A 4 4.13 2.53 -1.22
CA VAL A 4 4.97 1.61 -0.46
C VAL A 4 6.33 2.26 -0.26
N ILE A 5 6.66 2.56 0.99
CA ILE A 5 7.90 3.25 1.37
C ILE A 5 8.81 2.26 2.11
N ASN A 6 10.03 2.09 1.61
CA ASN A 6 11.09 1.41 2.32
C ASN A 6 11.70 2.35 3.36
N ILE A 7 11.69 1.92 4.62
CA ILE A 7 12.18 2.65 5.80
C ILE A 7 13.39 1.98 6.45
N SER A 8 14.08 1.08 5.74
CA SER A 8 15.27 0.39 6.27
C SER A 8 16.41 1.33 6.66
N ASN A 9 16.52 2.48 5.97
CA ASN A 9 17.30 3.62 6.41
C ASN A 9 16.36 4.76 6.86
N PRO A 10 16.15 4.95 8.18
CA PRO A 10 15.25 5.98 8.70
C PRO A 10 15.66 7.42 8.32
N ALA A 11 16.95 7.67 8.05
CA ALA A 11 17.44 8.98 7.63
C ALA A 11 17.20 9.25 6.14
N SER A 12 16.89 8.21 5.35
CA SER A 12 16.62 8.32 3.91
C SER A 12 15.58 7.30 3.45
N PRO A 13 14.29 7.51 3.75
CA PRO A 13 13.21 6.69 3.22
C PRO A 13 13.13 6.78 1.69
N SER A 14 12.73 5.69 1.04
CA SER A 14 12.57 5.64 -0.43
C SER A 14 11.26 4.97 -0.84
N GLU A 15 10.58 5.52 -1.86
CA GLU A 15 9.39 4.90 -2.44
C GLU A 15 9.83 3.71 -3.32
N VAL A 16 9.32 2.52 -3.03
CA VAL A 16 9.65 1.26 -3.74
C VAL A 16 8.48 0.72 -4.56
N GLY A 17 7.33 1.38 -4.52
CA GLY A 17 6.18 1.03 -5.32
C GLY A 17 4.97 1.90 -4.99
N SER A 18 4.00 1.88 -5.90
CA SER A 18 2.71 2.53 -5.72
C SER A 18 1.62 1.79 -6.47
N TYR A 19 0.39 2.03 -6.05
CA TYR A 19 -0.80 1.52 -6.72
C TYR A 19 -1.87 2.61 -6.72
N ASP A 20 -2.34 2.98 -7.90
CA ASP A 20 -3.45 3.90 -8.00
C ASP A 20 -4.76 3.14 -7.78
N THR A 21 -5.49 3.53 -6.74
CA THR A 21 -6.75 2.87 -6.40
C THR A 21 -7.88 3.49 -7.21
N PRO A 22 -8.89 2.73 -7.68
CA PRO A 22 -9.97 3.28 -8.48
C PRO A 22 -10.73 4.43 -7.81
N TYR A 23 -10.82 4.43 -6.47
CA TYR A 23 -11.46 5.49 -5.69
C TYR A 23 -10.51 6.06 -4.62
N SER A 24 -11.10 6.65 -3.57
CA SER A 24 -10.37 7.20 -2.43
C SER A 24 -10.03 6.09 -1.43
N ALA A 25 -8.74 5.80 -1.30
CA ALA A 25 -8.22 4.94 -0.25
C ALA A 25 -8.39 5.61 1.12
N GLN A 26 -9.16 4.99 2.01
CA GLN A 26 -9.53 5.52 3.32
C GLN A 26 -8.74 4.89 4.47
N GLY A 27 -8.19 3.70 4.25
CA GLY A 27 -7.43 2.99 5.27
C GLY A 27 -6.63 1.84 4.68
N VAL A 28 -5.58 1.44 5.40
CA VAL A 28 -4.74 0.31 5.06
C VAL A 28 -4.46 -0.53 6.30
N TYR A 29 -4.53 -1.85 6.12
CA TYR A 29 -4.03 -2.83 7.09
C TYR A 29 -3.02 -3.74 6.38
N VAL A 30 -1.94 -4.12 7.06
CA VAL A 30 -0.89 -4.98 6.50
C VAL A 30 -0.80 -6.25 7.35
N SER A 31 -0.83 -7.40 6.68
CA SER A 31 -0.60 -8.70 7.31
C SER A 31 0.21 -9.60 6.38
N GLY A 32 1.39 -10.02 6.85
CA GLY A 32 2.37 -10.70 6.02
C GLY A 32 2.73 -9.89 4.78
N ASN A 33 2.62 -10.53 3.62
CA ASN A 33 2.93 -9.93 2.31
C ASN A 33 1.70 -9.33 1.62
N TYR A 34 0.66 -8.95 2.38
CA TYR A 34 -0.58 -8.40 1.83
C TYR A 34 -0.95 -7.07 2.48
N ALA A 35 -1.35 -6.13 1.63
CA ALA A 35 -1.99 -4.88 2.02
C ALA A 35 -3.49 -4.96 1.71
N TYR A 36 -4.31 -4.62 2.69
CA TYR A 36 -5.76 -4.57 2.66
C TYR A 36 -6.18 -3.11 2.64
N VAL A 37 -6.71 -2.63 1.52
CA VAL A 37 -7.02 -1.21 1.31
C VAL A 37 -8.54 -1.03 1.23
N ALA A 38 -9.10 -0.22 2.12
CA ALA A 38 -10.49 0.21 2.00
C ALA A 38 -10.57 1.37 0.99
N ASP A 39 -11.26 1.15 -0.13
CA ASP A 39 -11.25 2.05 -1.30
C ASP A 39 -12.67 2.44 -1.75
N GLY A 40 -13.39 3.18 -0.90
CA GLY A 40 -14.72 3.71 -1.23
C GLY A 40 -15.67 2.66 -1.84
N ASP A 41 -16.17 2.95 -3.03
CA ASP A 41 -17.13 2.09 -3.75
C ASP A 41 -16.50 0.79 -4.29
N SER A 42 -15.16 0.70 -4.38
CA SER A 42 -14.49 -0.58 -4.67
C SER A 42 -14.50 -1.54 -3.46
N GLY A 43 -14.89 -1.07 -2.28
CA GLY A 43 -14.89 -1.88 -1.07
C GLY A 43 -13.47 -2.20 -0.62
N LEU A 44 -13.11 -3.49 -0.57
CA LEU A 44 -11.82 -3.96 -0.10
C LEU A 44 -10.94 -4.43 -1.27
N ILE A 45 -9.80 -3.78 -1.45
CA ILE A 45 -8.75 -4.20 -2.39
C ILE A 45 -7.67 -4.94 -1.61
N ILE A 46 -7.25 -6.11 -2.11
CA ILE A 46 -6.16 -6.90 -1.54
C ILE A 46 -4.99 -6.90 -2.52
N LEU A 47 -3.89 -6.30 -2.11
CA LEU A 47 -2.66 -6.21 -2.92
C LEU A 47 -1.59 -7.09 -2.30
N LYS A 48 -0.90 -7.87 -3.13
CA LYS A 48 0.28 -8.61 -2.72
C LYS A 48 1.49 -7.68 -2.78
N CYS A 49 2.14 -7.47 -1.64
CA CYS A 49 3.43 -6.79 -1.54
C CYS A 49 4.53 -7.81 -1.84
N THR A 50 5.10 -7.77 -3.03
CA THR A 50 6.32 -8.50 -3.35
C THR A 50 7.52 -7.62 -3.06
N LEU A 51 8.48 -8.11 -2.28
CA LEU A 51 9.81 -7.52 -2.29
C LEU A 51 10.38 -7.69 -3.71
N PRO A 52 11.07 -6.67 -4.27
CA PRO A 52 11.83 -6.84 -5.50
C PRO A 52 12.91 -7.92 -5.35
#